data_AF-A0A0S8DRD3-F1
#
_entry.id   AF-A0A0S8DRD3-F1
#
_cell.length_a   1.000
_cell.length_b   1.000
_cell.length_c   1.000
_cell.angle_alpha   90.00
_cell.angle_beta   90.00
_cell.angle_gamma   90.00
#
_symmetry.space_group_name_H-M   'P 1'
#
loop_
_entity.id
_entity.type
_entity.pdbx_description
1 polymer ?
#
loop_
_entity_poly.entity_id
_entity_poly.type
_entity_poly.pdbx_seq_one_letter_code
_entity_poly.pdbx_strand_id
1 'polypeptide(L)'
;MGWGIKNRLSRIIKSDGHTVMLAVDHGYFLGAVSKLEEPRKTITPLLLYTDALMLTRGVLRNCVDVTNDIPIVLRVSGGNSIIGKDLSNEGITVSMKDALRLNACAVAISIYVGTDH
;
A
#
# COMPACT_ATOMS: atom_id res chain seq x y z
N MET A 1 1.71 20.67 10.80
CA MET A 1 0.80 19.51 10.64
C MET A 1 -0.24 19.52 11.74
N GLY A 2 -1.52 19.28 11.41
CA GLY A 2 -2.56 19.09 12.42
C GLY A 2 -2.41 17.77 13.18
N TRP A 3 -3.10 17.65 14.31
CA TRP A 3 -2.99 16.50 15.22
C TRP A 3 -3.21 15.15 14.52
N GLY A 4 -4.26 15.03 13.69
CA GLY A 4 -4.59 13.76 13.01
C GLY A 4 -3.56 13.30 11.98
N ILE A 5 -2.87 14.23 11.31
CA ILE A 5 -1.77 13.88 10.40
C ILE A 5 -0.54 13.44 11.19
N LYS A 6 -0.22 14.14 12.29
CA LYS A 6 0.88 13.75 13.18
C LYS A 6 0.65 12.36 13.77
N ASN A 7 -0.58 12.05 14.20
CA ASN A 7 -0.95 10.74 14.72
C ASN A 7 -0.80 9.61 13.69
N ARG A 8 -1.23 9.81 12.45
CA ARG A 8 -1.07 8.79 11.39
C ARG A 8 0.40 8.56 11.05
N LEU A 9 1.19 9.62 10.96
CA LEU A 9 2.62 9.52 10.67
C LEU A 9 3.40 8.83 11.80
N SER A 10 3.08 9.10 13.07
CA SER A 10 3.76 8.45 14.22
C SER A 10 3.44 6.97 14.36
N ARG A 11 2.42 6.45 13.65
CA ARG A 11 2.18 5.01 13.54
C ARG A 11 3.16 4.34 12.57
N ILE A 12 3.43 4.99 11.44
CA ILE A 12 4.31 4.50 10.38
C ILE A 12 5.78 4.67 10.78
N ILE A 13 6.16 5.88 11.19
CA ILE A 13 7.52 6.24 11.60
C ILE A 13 7.60 6.08 13.11
N LYS A 14 8.46 5.17 13.58
CA LYS A 14 8.62 4.84 15.00
C LYS A 14 9.37 5.94 15.74
N SER A 15 9.46 5.79 17.06
CA SER A 15 10.06 6.79 17.95
C SER A 15 11.55 7.07 17.69
N ASP A 16 12.24 6.13 17.05
CA ASP A 16 13.62 6.27 16.59
C ASP A 16 13.74 7.08 15.29
N GLY A 17 12.62 7.52 14.72
CA GLY A 17 12.56 8.29 13.46
C GLY A 17 12.60 7.44 12.19
N HIS A 18 12.56 6.11 12.30
CA HIS A 18 12.71 5.19 11.18
C HIS A 18 11.45 4.32 10.96
N THR A 19 11.39 3.62 9.83
CA THR A 19 10.32 2.68 9.52
C THR A 19 10.85 1.53 8.66
N VAL A 20 10.47 0.31 9.00
CA VAL A 20 10.60 -0.88 8.17
C VAL A 20 9.24 -1.19 7.55
N MET A 21 9.03 -0.71 6.32
CA MET A 21 7.78 -0.89 5.60
C MET A 21 7.83 -2.11 4.67
N LEU A 22 6.88 -3.04 4.83
CA LEU A 22 6.71 -4.16 3.91
C LEU A 22 5.80 -3.75 2.75
N ALA A 23 6.38 -3.64 1.55
CA ALA A 23 5.65 -3.30 0.33
C ALA A 23 5.28 -4.55 -0.48
N VAL A 24 3.98 -4.74 -0.70
CA VAL A 24 3.40 -5.90 -1.39
C VAL A 24 2.28 -5.48 -2.37
N ASP A 25 2.32 -4.24 -2.85
CA ASP A 25 1.35 -3.71 -3.81
C ASP A 25 1.60 -4.12 -5.26
N HIS A 26 2.80 -4.63 -5.59
CA HIS A 26 3.28 -5.03 -6.93
C HIS A 26 2.23 -5.64 -7.87
N GLY A 27 1.36 -6.52 -7.35
CA GLY A 27 0.33 -7.16 -8.16
C GLY A 27 -0.69 -6.21 -8.79
N TYR A 28 -0.73 -4.92 -8.40
CA TYR A 28 -1.65 -3.92 -8.97
C TYR A 28 -1.50 -3.75 -10.49
N PHE A 29 -0.30 -3.96 -11.04
CA PHE A 29 -0.01 -3.90 -12.48
C PHE A 29 0.72 -5.14 -13.03
N LEU A 30 1.35 -5.94 -12.15
CA LEU A 30 2.13 -7.13 -12.52
C LEU A 30 1.34 -8.45 -12.42
N GLY A 31 0.16 -8.46 -11.79
CA GLY A 31 -0.59 -9.71 -11.55
C GLY A 31 0.05 -10.58 -10.44
N ALA A 32 -0.02 -11.90 -10.59
CA ALA A 32 0.52 -12.86 -9.61
C ALA A 32 2.05 -12.95 -9.73
N VAL A 33 2.75 -12.01 -9.09
CA VAL A 33 4.23 -11.99 -9.06
C VAL A 33 4.79 -13.07 -8.15
N SER A 34 6.04 -13.46 -8.41
CA SER A 34 6.75 -14.44 -7.60
C SER A 34 6.70 -14.10 -6.11
N LYS A 35 6.36 -15.09 -5.30
CA LYS A 35 6.14 -14.98 -3.84
C LYS A 35 4.89 -14.20 -3.41
N LEU A 36 4.10 -13.64 -4.31
CA LEU A 36 2.78 -13.04 -4.00
C LEU A 36 1.65 -13.73 -4.76
N GLU A 37 1.84 -14.97 -5.18
CA GLU A 37 0.79 -15.82 -5.77
C GLU A 37 -0.32 -16.10 -4.74
N GLU A 38 0.07 -16.25 -3.46
CA GLU A 38 -0.84 -16.39 -2.32
C GLU A 38 -0.52 -15.33 -1.24
N PRO A 39 -0.90 -14.05 -1.42
CA PRO A 39 -0.44 -12.94 -0.58
C PRO A 39 -0.66 -13.16 0.92
N ARG A 40 -1.79 -13.77 1.31
CA ARG A 40 -2.09 -14.09 2.72
C ARG A 40 -0.98 -14.96 3.35
N LYS A 41 -0.56 -16.03 2.66
CA LYS A 41 0.45 -16.96 3.19
C LYS A 41 1.82 -16.28 3.30
N THR A 42 2.17 -15.45 2.32
CA THR A 42 3.45 -14.73 2.31
C THR A 42 3.51 -13.63 3.36
N ILE A 43 2.47 -12.82 3.48
CA ILE A 43 2.46 -11.62 4.31
C ILE A 43 2.38 -11.97 5.80
N THR A 44 1.48 -12.89 6.17
CA THR A 44 1.16 -13.20 7.58
C THR A 44 2.38 -13.43 8.48
N PRO A 45 3.36 -14.30 8.15
CA PRO A 45 4.51 -14.53 9.01
C PRO A 45 5.48 -13.36 9.08
N LEU A 46 5.41 -12.41 8.13
CA LEU A 46 6.31 -11.26 8.07
C LEU A 46 5.82 -10.07 8.89
N LEU A 47 4.51 -9.98 9.17
CA LEU A 47 3.90 -8.82 9.82
C LEU A 47 4.57 -8.44 11.14
N LEU A 48 5.03 -9.44 11.92
CA LEU A 48 5.64 -9.22 13.23
C LEU A 48 7.01 -8.53 13.18
N TYR A 49 7.63 -8.46 11.99
CA TYR A 49 8.93 -7.83 11.75
C TYR A 49 8.80 -6.48 11.04
N THR A 50 7.59 -5.95 10.91
CA THR A 50 7.30 -4.79 10.05
C THR A 50 6.58 -3.69 10.79
N ASP A 51 6.96 -2.45 10.51
CA ASP A 51 6.42 -1.26 11.15
C ASP A 51 5.13 -0.76 10.50
N ALA A 52 5.00 -0.98 9.19
CA ALA A 52 3.87 -0.61 8.35
C ALA A 52 3.75 -1.55 7.13
N LEU A 53 2.54 -1.69 6.60
CA LEU A 53 2.24 -2.51 5.43
C LEU A 53 1.74 -1.63 4.28
N MET A 54 2.39 -1.75 3.12
CA MET A 54 1.99 -1.06 1.89
C MET A 54 1.41 -2.04 0.88
N LEU A 55 0.15 -1.83 0.49
CA LEU A 55 -0.63 -2.79 -0.31
C LEU A 55 -1.83 -2.13 -1.00
N THR A 56 -2.50 -2.89 -1.87
CA THR A 56 -3.78 -2.47 -2.47
C THR A 56 -4.97 -2.74 -1.54
N ARG A 57 -6.09 -2.03 -1.73
CA ARG A 57 -7.32 -2.28 -0.96
C ARG A 57 -7.85 -3.71 -1.11
N GLY A 58 -7.58 -4.36 -2.24
CA GLY A 58 -7.99 -5.73 -2.52
C GLY A 58 -7.23 -6.73 -1.65
N VAL A 59 -5.90 -6.60 -1.61
CA VAL A 59 -5.06 -7.44 -0.74
C VAL A 59 -5.38 -7.19 0.73
N LEU A 60 -5.58 -5.93 1.14
CA LEU A 60 -5.95 -5.60 2.52
C LEU A 60 -7.20 -6.34 2.98
N ARG A 61 -8.31 -6.23 2.24
CA ARG A 61 -9.60 -6.81 2.64
C ARG A 61 -9.61 -8.34 2.62
N ASN A 62 -8.83 -8.94 1.73
CA ASN A 62 -8.94 -10.39 1.45
C ASN A 62 -7.78 -11.21 2.01
N CYS A 63 -6.66 -10.59 2.39
CA CYS A 63 -5.44 -11.32 2.74
C CYS A 63 -4.84 -10.91 4.09
N VAL A 64 -5.23 -9.78 4.67
CA VAL A 64 -4.75 -9.33 5.98
C VAL A 64 -5.84 -9.58 7.01
N ASP A 65 -5.49 -10.24 8.12
CA ASP A 65 -6.45 -10.45 9.21
C ASP A 65 -6.72 -9.12 9.93
N VAL A 66 -8.00 -8.82 10.16
CA VAL A 66 -8.50 -7.57 10.76
C VAL A 66 -8.02 -7.36 12.20
N THR A 67 -7.55 -8.41 12.87
CA THR A 67 -7.01 -8.34 14.23
C THR A 67 -5.58 -7.83 14.28
N ASN A 68 -4.88 -7.74 13.14
CA ASN A 68 -3.52 -7.17 13.10
C ASN A 68 -3.57 -5.65 13.23
N ASP A 69 -2.88 -5.12 14.24
CA ASP A 69 -2.75 -3.66 14.45
C ASP A 69 -1.58 -3.04 13.65
N ILE A 70 -1.46 -3.40 12.37
CA ILE A 70 -0.40 -2.87 11.50
C ILE A 70 -0.85 -1.60 10.76
N PRO A 71 -0.07 -0.49 10.81
CA PRO A 71 -0.37 0.73 10.06
C PRO A 71 -0.37 0.49 8.55
N ILE A 72 -1.42 0.94 7.88
CA ILE A 72 -1.61 0.71 6.44
C ILE A 72 -1.22 1.95 5.61
N VAL A 73 -0.39 1.72 4.59
CA VAL A 73 -0.14 2.65 3.49
C VAL A 73 -0.80 2.12 2.23
N LEU A 74 -1.85 2.79 1.77
CA LEU A 74 -2.71 2.25 0.73
C LEU A 74 -2.25 2.70 -0.67
N ARG A 75 -1.96 1.76 -1.57
CA ARG A 75 -1.85 2.04 -3.01
C ARG A 75 -3.19 2.57 -3.53
N VAL A 76 -3.21 3.80 -4.04
CA VAL A 76 -4.43 4.43 -4.58
C VAL A 76 -4.32 4.85 -6.05
N SER A 77 -3.19 4.61 -6.70
CA SER A 77 -3.00 4.74 -8.15
C SER A 77 -2.94 3.36 -8.83
N GLY A 78 -3.11 3.31 -10.15
CA GLY A 78 -3.05 2.09 -10.96
C GLY A 78 -3.89 2.20 -12.24
N GLY A 79 -4.29 1.07 -12.82
CA GLY A 79 -5.02 1.02 -14.10
C GLY A 79 -4.13 0.79 -15.33
N ASN A 80 -2.82 0.79 -15.11
CA ASN A 80 -1.78 0.29 -16.01
C ASN A 80 -1.58 -1.24 -15.85
N SER A 81 -0.83 -1.83 -16.78
CA SER A 81 -0.39 -3.23 -16.73
C SER A 81 0.87 -3.40 -17.57
N ILE A 82 1.69 -4.40 -17.26
CA ILE A 82 2.88 -4.76 -18.06
C ILE A 82 2.60 -5.17 -19.52
N ILE A 83 1.37 -5.54 -19.84
CA ILE A 83 0.95 -5.84 -21.22
C ILE A 83 0.62 -4.54 -21.98
N GLY A 84 0.36 -3.45 -21.26
CA GLY A 84 0.03 -2.15 -21.82
C GLY A 84 1.23 -1.48 -22.50
N LYS A 85 0.94 -0.48 -23.33
CA LYS A 85 1.96 0.28 -24.07
C LYS A 85 2.78 1.23 -23.19
N ASP A 86 2.19 1.69 -22.09
CA ASP A 86 2.80 2.69 -21.22
C ASP A 86 2.50 2.37 -19.75
N LEU A 87 3.57 2.23 -18.96
CA LEU A 87 3.48 1.98 -17.52
C LEU A 87 3.15 3.24 -16.72
N SER A 88 3.40 4.43 -17.27
CA SER A 88 3.15 5.71 -16.59
C SER A 88 1.68 6.14 -16.61
N ASN A 89 0.86 5.51 -17.47
CA ASN A 89 -0.56 5.80 -17.61
C ASN A 89 -1.38 5.23 -16.44
N GLU A 90 -1.28 5.86 -15.28
CA GLU A 90 -2.05 5.55 -14.09
C GLU A 90 -3.19 6.55 -13.84
N GLY A 91 -4.29 6.04 -13.29
CA GLY A 91 -5.37 6.83 -12.71
C GLY A 91 -5.51 6.59 -11.21
N ILE A 92 -6.35 7.39 -10.56
CA ILE A 92 -6.73 7.16 -9.16
C ILE A 92 -7.74 6.01 -9.10
N THR A 93 -7.38 4.94 -8.38
CA THR A 93 -8.17 3.71 -8.25
C THR A 93 -8.97 3.64 -6.95
N VAL A 94 -8.67 4.52 -5.98
CA VAL A 94 -9.31 4.54 -4.66
C VAL A 94 -9.60 5.98 -4.21
N SER A 95 -10.85 6.26 -3.84
CA SER A 95 -11.23 7.56 -3.27
C SER A 95 -10.69 7.75 -1.86
N MET A 96 -10.42 9.00 -1.46
CA MET A 96 -10.00 9.30 -0.09
C MET A 96 -11.03 8.87 0.96
N LYS A 97 -12.33 8.92 0.63
CA LYS A 97 -13.40 8.42 1.50
C LYS A 97 -13.23 6.93 1.78
N ASP A 98 -12.84 6.14 0.79
CA ASP A 98 -12.61 4.70 0.93
C ASP A 98 -11.31 4.41 1.68
N ALA A 99 -10.25 5.19 1.46
CA ALA A 99 -9.01 5.11 2.24
C ALA A 99 -9.24 5.38 3.73
N LEU A 100 -10.07 6.39 4.06
CA LEU A 100 -10.48 6.67 5.43
C LEU A 100 -11.29 5.52 6.05
N ARG A 101 -12.23 4.92 5.30
CA ARG A 101 -13.00 3.75 5.76
C ARG A 101 -12.12 2.55 6.06
N LEU A 102 -11.02 2.39 5.34
CA LEU A 102 -10.04 1.33 5.55
C LEU A 102 -9.00 1.66 6.63
N ASN A 103 -9.20 2.76 7.36
CA ASN A 103 -8.29 3.22 8.41
C ASN A 103 -6.83 3.38 7.94
N ALA A 104 -6.64 3.79 6.68
CA ALA A 104 -5.31 4.01 6.14
C ALA A 104 -4.59 5.15 6.89
N CYS A 105 -3.31 4.93 7.21
CA CYS A 105 -2.44 5.95 7.79
C CYS A 105 -1.87 6.88 6.71
N ALA A 106 -1.63 6.35 5.52
CA ALA A 106 -1.23 7.13 4.35
C ALA A 106 -1.78 6.52 3.06
N VAL A 107 -1.71 7.30 1.98
CA VAL A 107 -1.98 6.83 0.62
C VAL A 107 -0.72 6.99 -0.22
N ALA A 108 -0.50 6.08 -1.16
CA ALA A 108 0.64 6.08 -2.06
C ALA A 108 0.15 6.15 -3.51
N ILE A 109 0.78 7.04 -4.28
CA ILE A 109 0.61 7.20 -5.73
C ILE A 109 1.98 7.16 -6.40
N SER A 110 2.01 6.72 -7.66
CA SER A 110 3.20 6.81 -8.50
C SER A 110 3.26 8.22 -9.13
N ILE A 111 4.48 8.72 -9.36
CA ILE A 111 4.73 9.92 -10.16
C ILE A 111 5.86 9.56 -11.13
N TYR A 112 5.64 9.77 -12.42
CA TYR A 112 6.57 9.42 -13.48
C TYR A 112 7.12 10.69 -14.12
N VAL A 113 8.21 11.22 -13.57
CA VAL A 113 8.81 12.44 -14.12
C VAL A 113 9.51 12.12 -15.44
N GLY A 114 9.18 12.86 -16.50
CA GLY A 114 9.80 12.70 -17.82
C GLY A 114 9.06 11.74 -18.76
N THR A 115 7.85 11.30 -18.38
CA THR A 115 6.94 10.55 -19.25
C THR A 115 5.82 11.45 -19.78
N ASP A 116 5.02 10.92 -20.71
CA ASP A 116 3.87 11.64 -21.31
C ASP A 116 2.69 11.79 -20.33
N HIS A 117 2.74 11.12 -19.18
CA HIS A 117 1.75 11.12 -18.10
C HIS A 117 2.35 11.57 -16.76
#